data_AF-A0A7J2TZ85-F1
#
_entry.id   AF-A0A7J2TZ85-F1
#
_cell.length_a   1.000
_cell.length_b   1.000
_cell.length_c   1.000
_cell.angle_alpha   90.00
_cell.angle_beta   90.00
_cell.angle_gamma   90.00
#
_symmetry.space_group_name_H-M   'P 1'
#
loop_
_entity.id
_entity.type
_entity.pdbx_description
1 polymer ?
#
loop_
_entity_poly.entity_id
_entity_poly.type
_entity_poly.pdbx_seq_one_letter_code
_entity_poly.pdbx_strand_id
1 'polypeptide(L)' 'MRLDYWKVIEEYVRNRGDWVDFDDIIKETGVPRWIVEQWFKKVALNNEKFEVKMVFFGNWKRMVRLNGR' A
#
# COMPACT_ATOMS: atom_id res chain seq x y z
N MET A 1 -5.90 7.25 21.86
CA MET A 1 -4.89 7.24 20.78
C MET A 1 -5.59 7.41 19.45
N ARG A 2 -5.30 8.44 18.66
CA ARG A 2 -5.64 8.44 17.23
C ARG A 2 -4.62 7.54 16.54
N LEU A 3 -5.06 6.41 15.99
CA LEU A 3 -4.21 5.57 15.15
C LEU A 3 -3.94 6.34 13.86
N ASP A 4 -2.68 6.64 13.59
CA ASP A 4 -2.26 7.16 12.30
C ASP A 4 -2.21 5.99 11.32
N TYR A 5 -3.32 5.77 10.62
CA TYR A 5 -3.47 4.68 9.67
C TYR A 5 -2.44 4.73 8.53
N TRP A 6 -1.95 5.90 8.15
CA TRP A 6 -0.90 5.98 7.13
C TRP A 6 0.40 5.39 7.65
N LYS A 7 0.77 5.71 8.89
CA LYS A 7 1.96 5.12 9.50
C LYS A 7 1.87 3.59 9.58
N VAL A 8 0.70 3.05 9.91
CA VAL A 8 0.46 1.60 9.95
C VAL A 8 0.64 0.96 8.56
N ILE A 9 0.08 1.56 7.51
CA ILE A 9 0.24 1.07 6.13
C ILE A 9 1.72 1.12 5.71
N GLU A 10 2.40 2.23 5.98
CA GLU A 10 3.80 2.42 5.60
C GLU A 10 4.74 1.44 6.33
N GLU A 11 4.53 1.20 7.63
CA GLU A 11 5.29 0.20 8.39
C GLU A 11 5.05 -1.21 7.84
N TYR A 12 3.81 -1.56 7.50
CA TYR A 12 3.50 -2.85 6.90
C TYR A 12 4.21 -3.06 5.56
N VAL A 13 4.15 -2.07 4.65
CA VAL A 13 4.86 -2.12 3.36
C VAL A 13 6.37 -2.18 3.57
N ARG A 14 6.91 -1.42 4.53
CA ARG A 14 8.34 -1.43 4.87
C ARG A 14 8.82 -2.78 5.40
N ASN A 15 8.01 -3.45 6.22
CA ASN A 15 8.34 -4.73 6.84
C ASN A 15 8.29 -5.89 5.84
N ARG A 16 7.39 -5.84 4.85
CA ARG A 16 7.32 -6.86 3.78
C ARG A 16 8.53 -6.81 2.86
N GLY A 17 9.05 -5.62 2.57
CA GLY A 17 10.29 -5.44 1.81
C GLY A 17 10.21 -5.66 0.30
N ASP A 18 9.06 -6.10 -0.22
CA ASP A 18 8.80 -6.35 -1.64
C ASP A 18 7.42 -5.79 -2.05
N TRP A 19 6.95 -6.09 -3.27
CA TRP A 19 5.64 -5.73 -3.78
C TRP A 19 4.50 -6.29 -2.93
N VAL A 20 3.73 -5.39 -2.33
CA VAL A 20 2.58 -5.69 -1.49
C VAL A 20 1.29 -5.43 -2.26
N ASP A 21 0.36 -6.38 -2.22
CA ASP A 21 -0.98 -6.21 -2.79
C ASP A 21 -1.83 -5.27 -1.92
N PHE A 22 -2.56 -4.37 -2.57
CA PHE A 22 -3.51 -3.46 -1.95
C PHE A 22 -4.52 -4.18 -1.05
N ASP A 23 -5.08 -5.30 -1.50
CA ASP A 23 -6.07 -6.05 -0.71
C ASP A 23 -5.44 -6.76 0.49
N ASP A 24 -4.15 -7.12 0.41
CA ASP A 24 -3.42 -7.71 1.53
C ASP A 24 -3.16 -6.65 2.62
N ILE A 25 -2.91 -5.39 2.24
CA ILE A 25 -2.81 -4.29 3.22
C ILE A 25 -4.10 -4.22 4.05
N ILE A 26 -5.27 -4.26 3.41
CA ILE A 26 -6.56 -4.18 4.10
C ILE A 26 -6.74 -5.35 5.06
N LYS A 27 -6.45 -6.58 4.60
CA LYS A 27 -6.62 -7.80 5.39
C LYS A 27 -5.68 -7.85 6.59
N GLU A 28 -4.41 -7.52 6.38
CA GLU A 28 -3.36 -7.71 7.39
C GLU A 28 -3.30 -6.57 8.40
N THR A 29 -3.54 -5.33 7.96
CA THR A 29 -3.48 -4.17 8.86
C THR A 29 -4.81 -3.88 9.56
N GLY A 30 -5.93 -4.42 9.06
CA GLY A 30 -7.28 -4.09 9.53
C GLY A 30 -7.70 -2.65 9.23
N VAL A 31 -6.90 -1.91 8.44
CA VAL A 31 -7.22 -0.53 8.07
C VAL A 31 -8.41 -0.51 7.11
N PRO A 32 -9.43 0.35 7.34
CA PRO A 32 -10.58 0.44 6.46
C PRO A 32 -10.18 0.69 5.01
N ARG A 33 -10.81 -0.04 4.07
CA ARG A 33 -10.50 0.03 2.63
C ARG A 33 -10.41 1.46 2.11
N TRP A 34 -11.37 2.32 2.48
CA TRP A 34 -11.40 3.71 2.02
C TRP A 34 -10.15 4.51 2.41
N ILE A 35 -9.52 4.22 3.56
CA ILE A 35 -8.29 4.87 3.99
C ILE A 35 -7.10 4.38 3.16
N VAL A 36 -7.03 3.06 2.94
CA VAL A 36 -5.99 2.46 2.09
C VAL A 36 -6.12 3.00 0.65
N GLU A 37 -7.33 3.20 0.12
CA GLU A 37 -7.55 3.80 -1.20
C GLU A 37 -7.05 5.25 -1.26
N GLN A 38 -7.32 6.06 -0.24
CA GLN A 38 -6.83 7.44 -0.18
C GLN A 38 -5.31 7.48 -0.11
N TRP A 39 -4.70 6.61 0.70
CA TRP A 39 -3.25 6.47 0.77
C TRP A 39 -2.68 6.04 -0.60
N PHE A 40 -3.27 5.04 -1.24
CA PHE A 40 -2.82 4.53 -2.53
C PHE A 40 -2.89 5.59 -3.64
N LYS A 41 -4.00 6.34 -3.72
CA LYS A 41 -4.15 7.47 -4.64
C LYS A 41 -3.07 8.53 -4.39
N LYS A 42 -2.80 8.83 -3.12
CA LYS A 42 -1.77 9.81 -2.74
C LYS A 42 -0.37 9.36 -3.16
N VAL A 43 -0.02 8.09 -2.92
CA VAL A 43 1.31 7.60 -3.29
C VAL A 43 1.49 7.41 -4.80
N ALA A 44 0.44 6.99 -5.50
CA ALA A 44 0.47 6.84 -6.96
C ALA A 44 0.63 8.17 -7.71
N LEU A 45 0.12 9.27 -7.15
CA LEU A 45 0.17 10.58 -7.81
C LEU A 45 1.47 11.35 -7.60
N ASN A 46 2.12 11.23 -6.43
CA ASN A 46 3.14 12.22 -6.02
C ASN A 46 4.18 11.69 -5.02
N ASN A 47 4.51 10.39 -5.03
CA ASN A 47 5.42 9.87 -4.01
C ASN A 47 6.64 9.16 -4.57
N GLU A 48 7.77 9.87 -4.58
CA GLU A 48 9.08 9.33 -4.95
C GLU A 48 9.53 8.16 -4.06
N LYS A 49 8.95 8.01 -2.85
CA LYS A 49 9.31 6.94 -1.91
C LYS A 49 8.64 5.60 -2.22
N PHE A 50 7.57 5.59 -3.00
CA PHE A 50 6.81 4.38 -3.28
C PHE A 50 6.68 4.16 -4.77
N GLU A 51 6.88 2.93 -5.20
CA GLU A 51 6.54 2.50 -6.55
C GLU A 51 5.20 1.80 -6.53
N VAL A 52 4.37 2.14 -7.51
CA VAL A 52 3.04 1.58 -7.68
C VAL A 52 2.94 0.97 -9.07
N LYS A 53 2.41 -0.25 -9.17
CA LYS A 53 2.13 -0.89 -10.46
C LYS A 53 0.81 -1.63 -10.42
N MET A 54 0.21 -1.79 -11.60
CA MET A 54 -0.89 -2.72 -11.81
C MET A 54 -0.39 -3.95 -12.54
N VAL A 55 -0.76 -5.13 -12.05
CA VAL A 55 -0.40 -6.42 -12.63
C VAL A 55 -1.65 -7.30 -12.76
N PHE A 56 -1.65 -8.19 -13.74
CA PHE A 56 -2.76 -9.11 -13.99
C PHE A 56 -2.33 -10.54 -13.66
N PHE A 57 -2.98 -11.15 -12.67
CA PHE A 57 -2.78 -12.56 -12.26
C PHE A 57 -4.14 -13.24 -12.14
N GLY A 58 -4.84 -13.41 -13.27
CA GLY A 58 -6.23 -13.87 -13.28
C GLY A 58 -7.25 -12.82 -12.84
N ASN A 59 -6.83 -11.86 -12.01
CA ASN A 59 -7.53 -10.62 -11.67
C ASN A 59 -6.53 -9.43 -11.65
N TRP A 60 -7.04 -8.22 -11.83
CA TRP A 60 -6.24 -6.99 -11.69
C TRP A 60 -5.84 -6.77 -10.24
N LYS A 61 -4.53 -6.66 -10.00
CA LYS A 61 -3.94 -6.39 -8.69
C LYS A 61 -3.19 -5.07 -8.70
N ARG A 62 -3.35 -4.32 -7.62
CA ARG A 62 -2.69 -3.04 -7.37
C ARG A 62 -1.57 -3.30 -6.38
N MET A 63 -0.33 -3.21 -6.84
CA MET A 63 0.83 -3.50 -6.01
C MET A 63 1.59 -2.23 -5.67
N VAL A 64 2.15 -2.19 -4.47
CA VAL A 64 2.98 -1.10 -3.97
C VAL A 64 4.25 -1.64 -3.32
N ARG A 65 5.38 -0.97 -3.52
CA ARG A 65 6.63 -1.22 -2.77
C ARG A 65 7.32 0.09 -2.42
N LEU A 66 8.32 0.03 -1.56
CA LEU A 66 9.24 1.15 -1.37
C LEU A 66 10.19 1.25 -2.58
N ASN A 67 10.41 2.47 -3.07
CA ASN A 67 11.35 2.76 -4.15
C ASN A 67 12.79 2.50 -3.67
N GLY A 68 13.62 1.92 -4.55
CA GLY A 68 15.03 1.60 -4.25
C GLY A 68 15.25 0.29 -3.48
N ARG A 69 14.25 -0.60 -3.42
CA ARG A 69 14.39 -1.99 -2.94
C ARG A 69 14.12 -3.00 -4.05
#